data_AF-A0A450V7L0-F1
#
_entry.id   AF-A0A450V7L0-F1
#
_cell.length_a   1.000
_cell.length_b   1.000
_cell.length_c   1.000
_cell.angle_alpha   90.00
_cell.angle_beta   90.00
_cell.angle_gamma   90.00
#
_symmetry.space_group_name_H-M   'P 1'
#
loop_
_entity.id
_entity.type
_entity.pdbx_description
1 polymer ?
#
loop_
_entity_poly.entity_id
_entity_poly.type
_entity_poly.pdbx_seq_one_letter_code
_entity_poly.pdbx_strand_id
1 'polypeptide(L)'
;MGKGAQFVTKRRAHHDALSPIHDGHGAALLCPSYRNWKYFYHDVSSKYSFFPVLLLLYSLPVLADVEDLLFADVSRQSHDYSCGPAALSTLINGTIEGPSVSELEVIVTREASEEGDEEGFSLLDLQQAAGKLGRRAEWRKIAPEILPRLSQPVILLTGLNSPFPHFVVLKGFRDQVAFLADPSRGNIRVLYDALIADGIDEQYPAWYVMAIDTPVNDKKRSSLYLSGATSDLIDTHFTVEQADIITLVTIARPNQLFMTYGYRVSHGRNATNGFTVKSRGDAHNLDVSYGIGDDTEVGGGVSYSDTTYSASGFSEVKASNRNAYLFVSWDFDLDALDDMGVVLGSTLSHDDEYKALDLGASALAYGSTDFGQWMARGSFYRKIEERAPGDALPKYGISWLLGINKPLTDRSLGTFYVTLNTERNDGEPDVEFNHYYSANASVSWTMNKRVQLRPSLGYVFGGRVMKTFSAGMDITYVGGW
;
A
#
# COMPACT_ATOMS: atom_id res chain seq x y z
N MET A 1 32.57 39.43 62.63
CA MET A 1 33.79 39.32 63.48
C MET A 1 33.71 37.97 64.18
N GLY A 2 34.56 36.97 63.99
CA GLY A 2 35.71 36.75 63.14
C GLY A 2 36.29 35.38 63.52
N LYS A 3 36.90 34.70 62.53
CA LYS A 3 38.01 33.72 62.63
C LYS A 3 37.73 32.41 63.40
N GLY A 4 38.05 31.21 62.92
CA GLY A 4 39.00 30.80 61.90
C GLY A 4 40.18 30.06 62.53
N ALA A 5 40.42 28.84 62.02
CA ALA A 5 41.72 28.15 61.86
C ALA A 5 42.31 27.41 63.09
N GLN A 6 42.52 26.07 63.00
CA GLN A 6 43.75 25.35 62.55
C GLN A 6 44.59 24.86 63.76
N PHE A 7 45.32 23.73 63.85
CA PHE A 7 45.79 22.65 62.96
C PHE A 7 46.63 21.62 63.80
N VAL A 8 46.99 20.47 63.19
CA VAL A 8 48.20 19.61 63.40
C VAL A 8 48.03 18.45 64.45
N THR A 9 48.33 17.14 64.25
CA THR A 9 49.33 16.39 63.42
C THR A 9 49.05 14.87 63.27
N LYS A 10 49.60 14.29 62.17
CA LYS A 10 50.32 12.98 61.99
C LYS A 10 49.63 11.60 61.72
N ARG A 11 49.73 11.19 60.43
CA ARG A 11 50.20 9.93 59.76
C ARG A 11 50.15 8.52 60.40
N ARG A 12 49.79 7.57 59.50
CA ARG A 12 50.16 6.13 59.26
C ARG A 12 49.02 5.12 59.54
N ALA A 13 48.89 3.93 58.94
CA ALA A 13 49.14 3.32 57.62
C ALA A 13 48.73 1.82 57.73
N HIS A 14 47.99 1.28 56.75
CA HIS A 14 47.90 -0.11 56.23
C HIS A 14 47.36 -1.34 57.01
N HIS A 15 46.49 -2.07 56.27
CA HIS A 15 46.34 -3.54 56.01
C HIS A 15 45.54 -4.52 56.91
N ASP A 16 44.58 -5.20 56.23
CA ASP A 16 44.25 -6.65 56.12
C ASP A 16 44.02 -7.52 57.38
N ALA A 17 43.26 -8.63 57.43
CA ALA A 17 42.22 -9.30 56.62
C ALA A 17 41.79 -10.59 57.41
N LEU A 18 40.64 -11.22 57.03
CA LEU A 18 40.28 -12.67 57.10
C LEU A 18 39.80 -13.37 58.41
N SER A 19 38.49 -13.71 58.45
CA SER A 19 37.77 -15.04 58.56
C SER A 19 38.25 -16.19 59.50
N PRO A 20 37.53 -17.35 59.70
CA PRO A 20 36.09 -17.74 59.76
C PRO A 20 35.75 -18.74 60.94
N ILE A 21 34.54 -19.34 61.01
CA ILE A 21 34.24 -20.81 61.24
C ILE A 21 32.71 -21.14 61.23
N HIS A 22 32.40 -22.28 60.60
CA HIS A 22 31.19 -23.12 60.35
C HIS A 22 30.40 -23.64 61.60
N ASP A 23 29.20 -24.27 61.63
CA ASP A 23 28.30 -25.11 60.76
C ASP A 23 26.83 -25.01 61.32
N GLY A 24 25.69 -25.40 60.73
CA GLY A 24 25.33 -26.18 59.53
C GLY A 24 23.80 -26.46 59.42
N HIS A 25 23.40 -27.09 58.30
CA HIS A 25 22.06 -27.59 57.85
C HIS A 25 21.06 -26.55 57.30
N GLY A 26 20.48 -26.62 56.10
CA GLY A 26 20.55 -27.53 54.95
C GLY A 26 19.32 -27.27 54.05
N ALA A 27 19.49 -27.00 52.74
CA ALA A 27 18.40 -27.04 51.76
C ALA A 27 18.96 -27.14 50.32
N ALA A 28 18.66 -28.25 49.65
CA ALA A 28 18.88 -28.46 48.23
C ALA A 28 17.53 -28.49 47.49
N LEU A 29 17.57 -28.00 46.26
CA LEU A 29 16.61 -27.99 45.16
C LEU A 29 15.56 -29.11 45.11
N LEU A 30 14.33 -28.76 44.64
CA LEU A 30 13.61 -29.38 43.50
C LEU A 30 12.26 -28.66 43.24
N CYS A 31 12.01 -28.28 41.98
CA CYS A 31 10.71 -27.89 41.38
C CYS A 31 9.83 -29.15 41.15
N PRO A 32 8.57 -29.12 40.62
CA PRO A 32 7.60 -28.02 40.39
C PRO A 32 6.14 -28.36 40.84
N SER A 33 5.20 -27.41 40.85
CA SER A 33 3.79 -27.75 40.48
C SER A 33 2.99 -26.57 39.95
N TYR A 34 2.38 -26.81 38.79
CA TYR A 34 1.33 -26.03 38.15
C TYR A 34 0.11 -25.88 39.06
N ARG A 35 -0.30 -24.64 39.36
CA ARG A 35 -1.72 -24.25 39.57
C ARG A 35 -1.83 -22.76 39.90
N ASN A 36 -2.42 -22.00 38.97
CA ASN A 36 -3.51 -21.04 39.21
C ASN A 36 -3.62 -20.02 38.06
N TRP A 37 -3.88 -20.52 36.84
CA TRP A 37 -4.61 -19.77 35.83
C TRP A 37 -6.10 -19.83 36.19
N LYS A 38 -6.59 -18.87 36.99
CA LYS A 38 -8.04 -18.74 37.20
C LYS A 38 -8.51 -17.39 37.72
N TYR A 39 -7.94 -16.27 37.27
CA TYR A 39 -8.56 -14.95 37.43
C TYR A 39 -8.13 -14.00 36.29
N PHE A 40 -8.53 -14.30 35.05
CA PHE A 40 -8.46 -13.35 33.92
C PHE A 40 -9.55 -13.66 32.90
N TYR A 41 -10.78 -13.86 33.39
CA TYR A 41 -11.98 -13.98 32.56
C TYR A 41 -13.16 -13.51 33.42
N HIS A 42 -13.34 -12.20 33.52
CA HIS A 42 -14.60 -11.54 33.82
C HIS A 42 -14.33 -10.03 33.81
N ASP A 43 -14.46 -9.40 32.64
CA ASP A 43 -15.49 -8.38 32.41
C ASP A 43 -15.28 -7.74 31.02
N VAL A 44 -15.62 -8.50 29.97
CA VAL A 44 -15.85 -7.94 28.63
C VAL A 44 -17.33 -8.16 28.35
N SER A 45 -18.17 -7.44 29.08
CA SER A 45 -19.62 -7.44 28.85
C SER A 45 -20.16 -6.01 28.80
N SER A 46 -19.64 -5.20 27.87
CA SER A 46 -20.31 -3.95 27.50
C SER A 46 -20.90 -4.03 26.09
N LYS A 47 -22.21 -4.21 26.11
CA LYS A 47 -23.24 -4.15 25.06
C LYS A 47 -23.01 -3.06 23.99
N TYR A 48 -22.15 -3.26 23.00
CA TYR A 48 -22.30 -2.64 21.67
C TYR A 48 -21.74 -3.57 20.60
N SER A 49 -22.61 -4.01 19.71
CA SER A 49 -22.35 -4.98 18.66
C SER A 49 -21.44 -4.35 17.60
N PHE A 50 -20.13 -4.62 17.66
CA PHE A 50 -19.16 -4.40 16.57
C PHE A 50 -19.26 -5.48 15.48
N PHE A 51 -20.06 -6.52 15.72
CA PHE A 51 -20.25 -7.65 14.81
C PHE A 51 -21.01 -7.37 13.50
N PRO A 52 -21.94 -6.39 13.35
CA PRO A 52 -22.80 -6.33 12.18
C PRO A 52 -22.11 -5.75 10.94
N VAL A 53 -21.05 -4.93 11.07
CA VAL A 53 -20.30 -4.39 9.92
C VAL A 53 -19.36 -5.44 9.33
N LEU A 54 -18.69 -6.19 10.20
CA LEU A 54 -17.87 -7.34 9.81
C LEU A 54 -18.73 -8.43 9.16
N LEU A 55 -19.93 -8.72 9.70
CA LEU A 55 -20.87 -9.65 9.09
C LEU A 55 -21.45 -9.15 7.76
N LEU A 56 -21.67 -7.84 7.61
CA LEU A 56 -22.18 -7.26 6.35
C LEU A 56 -21.18 -7.47 5.20
N LEU A 57 -19.88 -7.26 5.48
CA LEU A 57 -18.78 -7.48 4.53
C LEU A 57 -18.59 -8.96 4.17
N TYR A 58 -18.92 -9.88 5.09
CA TYR A 58 -18.91 -11.33 4.86
C TYR A 58 -20.10 -11.85 4.03
N SER A 59 -21.19 -11.08 3.95
CA SER A 59 -22.47 -11.55 3.37
C SER A 59 -22.69 -11.20 1.89
N LEU A 60 -21.76 -10.46 1.27
CA LEU A 60 -21.83 -10.13 -0.16
C LEU A 60 -21.30 -11.30 -1.01
N PRO A 61 -22.01 -11.69 -2.08
CA PRO A 61 -21.61 -12.83 -2.90
C PRO A 61 -20.28 -12.58 -3.62
N VAL A 62 -19.54 -13.68 -3.75
CA VAL A 62 -18.15 -13.82 -4.19
C VAL A 62 -18.04 -13.68 -5.71
N LEU A 63 -17.06 -12.92 -6.18
CA LEU A 63 -16.42 -13.12 -7.48
C LEU A 63 -15.01 -13.63 -7.18
N ALA A 64 -14.62 -14.72 -7.86
CA ALA A 64 -13.39 -15.47 -7.61
C ALA A 64 -12.12 -14.62 -7.79
N ASP A 65 -11.04 -15.10 -7.16
CA ASP A 65 -9.61 -14.82 -7.39
C ASP A 65 -9.32 -13.69 -8.38
N VAL A 66 -9.54 -12.45 -7.94
CA VAL A 66 -9.71 -11.32 -8.87
C VAL A 66 -8.42 -10.95 -9.57
N GLU A 67 -7.25 -11.11 -8.92
CA GLU A 67 -5.94 -10.81 -9.51
C GLU A 67 -5.47 -11.94 -10.44
N ASP A 68 -5.63 -13.21 -10.05
CA ASP A 68 -5.39 -14.34 -10.96
C ASP A 68 -6.35 -14.34 -12.14
N LEU A 69 -7.62 -13.95 -11.97
CA LEU A 69 -8.53 -13.70 -13.08
C LEU A 69 -8.09 -12.50 -13.92
N LEU A 70 -7.61 -11.44 -13.28
CA LEU A 70 -7.13 -10.24 -13.96
C LEU A 70 -5.95 -10.61 -14.85
N PHE A 71 -4.94 -11.34 -14.35
CA PHE A 71 -3.78 -11.72 -15.15
C PHE A 71 -3.85 -13.14 -15.74
N ALA A 72 -5.03 -13.77 -15.75
CA ALA A 72 -5.23 -15.09 -16.33
C ALA A 72 -4.74 -15.13 -17.78
N ASP A 73 -3.73 -15.95 -18.03
CA ASP A 73 -3.03 -16.10 -19.32
C ASP A 73 -2.44 -14.78 -19.89
N VAL A 74 -2.13 -13.83 -19.01
CA VAL A 74 -1.43 -12.58 -19.34
C VAL A 74 -0.06 -12.59 -18.66
N SER A 75 1.02 -12.42 -19.43
CA SER A 75 2.34 -12.17 -18.85
C SER A 75 2.36 -10.75 -18.30
N ARG A 76 2.41 -10.63 -16.97
CA ARG A 76 2.59 -9.34 -16.29
C ARG A 76 3.98 -8.77 -16.62
N GLN A 77 4.06 -7.47 -16.87
CA GLN A 77 5.34 -6.81 -17.08
C GLN A 77 6.07 -6.60 -15.75
N SER A 78 7.38 -6.84 -15.73
CA SER A 78 8.23 -6.59 -14.55
C SER A 78 8.87 -5.20 -14.53
N HIS A 79 8.96 -4.52 -15.67
CA HIS A 79 9.57 -3.20 -15.82
C HIS A 79 8.69 -2.28 -16.70
N ASP A 80 8.87 -0.96 -16.62
CA ASP A 80 8.08 0.00 -17.42
C ASP A 80 8.35 -0.09 -18.92
N TYR A 81 9.61 -0.34 -19.29
CA TYR A 81 10.05 -0.45 -20.68
C TYR A 81 9.69 -1.79 -21.33
N SER A 82 9.18 -2.75 -20.55
CA SER A 82 8.98 -4.14 -20.98
C SER A 82 7.52 -4.51 -21.29
N CYS A 83 6.62 -3.53 -21.38
CA CYS A 83 5.24 -3.75 -21.84
C CYS A 83 5.18 -4.46 -23.21
N GLY A 84 6.07 -4.13 -24.14
CA GLY A 84 6.21 -4.82 -25.42
C GLY A 84 6.59 -6.30 -25.28
N PRO A 85 7.71 -6.61 -24.61
CA PRO A 85 8.12 -7.98 -24.28
C PRO A 85 7.04 -8.81 -23.60
N ALA A 86 6.38 -8.27 -22.60
CA ALA A 86 5.30 -8.94 -21.88
C ALA A 86 4.06 -9.16 -22.77
N ALA A 87 3.71 -8.19 -23.63
CA ALA A 87 2.65 -8.37 -24.62
C ALA A 87 3.00 -9.44 -25.67
N LEU A 88 4.26 -9.53 -26.10
CA LEU A 88 4.72 -10.55 -27.04
C LEU A 88 4.74 -11.95 -26.42
N SER A 89 5.21 -12.07 -25.17
CA SER A 89 5.10 -13.30 -24.39
C SER A 89 3.64 -13.75 -24.27
N THR A 90 2.75 -12.83 -23.88
CA THR A 90 1.29 -13.08 -23.79
C THR A 90 0.74 -13.57 -25.12
N LEU A 91 1.04 -12.88 -26.23
CA LEU A 91 0.55 -13.25 -27.55
C LEU A 91 1.07 -14.62 -28.00
N ILE A 92 2.34 -14.94 -27.79
CA ILE A 92 2.94 -16.23 -28.17
C ILE A 92 2.30 -17.36 -27.35
N ASN A 93 2.29 -17.23 -26.03
CA ASN A 93 1.77 -18.26 -25.12
C ASN A 93 0.28 -18.50 -25.34
N GLY A 94 -0.47 -17.43 -25.62
CA GLY A 94 -1.88 -17.52 -25.91
C GLY A 94 -2.23 -17.88 -27.35
N THR A 95 -1.28 -18.06 -28.29
CA THR A 95 -1.65 -18.44 -29.67
C THR A 95 -0.95 -19.69 -30.17
N ILE A 96 0.04 -20.20 -29.44
CA ILE A 96 0.89 -21.29 -29.89
C ILE A 96 1.07 -22.33 -28.79
N GLU A 97 0.81 -23.60 -29.11
CA GLU A 97 1.12 -24.71 -28.20
C GLU A 97 2.63 -24.93 -28.12
N GLY A 98 3.18 -25.00 -26.91
CA GLY A 98 4.61 -25.23 -26.69
C GLY A 98 5.08 -24.80 -25.29
N PRO A 99 6.39 -24.80 -25.06
CA PRO A 99 6.97 -24.18 -23.86
C PRO A 99 6.55 -22.72 -23.77
N SER A 100 6.16 -22.29 -22.57
CA SER A 100 5.85 -20.89 -22.29
C SER A 100 7.10 -20.03 -22.50
N VAL A 101 6.94 -18.91 -23.20
CA VAL A 101 7.94 -17.87 -23.33
C VAL A 101 7.70 -16.84 -22.22
N SER A 102 8.71 -16.54 -21.42
CA SER A 102 8.68 -15.49 -20.40
C SER A 102 9.00 -14.10 -20.99
N GLU A 103 8.60 -13.05 -20.28
CA GLU A 103 9.00 -11.67 -20.60
C GLU A 103 10.53 -11.53 -20.71
N LEU A 104 11.27 -12.10 -19.75
CA LEU A 104 12.74 -12.06 -19.73
C LEU A 104 13.35 -12.72 -20.97
N GLU A 105 12.79 -13.84 -21.42
CA GLU A 105 13.24 -14.50 -22.66
C GLU A 105 13.06 -13.61 -23.89
N VAL A 106 12.01 -12.77 -23.92
CA VAL A 106 11.82 -11.77 -24.97
C VAL A 106 12.84 -10.63 -24.81
N ILE A 107 13.06 -10.15 -23.59
CA ILE A 107 14.00 -9.06 -23.30
C ILE A 107 15.42 -9.39 -23.79
N VAL A 108 15.93 -10.58 -23.45
CA VAL A 108 17.29 -11.01 -23.81
C VAL A 108 17.49 -11.25 -25.31
N THR A 109 16.41 -11.24 -26.12
CA THR A 109 16.56 -11.28 -27.58
C THR A 109 17.04 -9.96 -28.16
N ARG A 110 16.87 -8.84 -27.44
CA ARG A 110 17.40 -7.54 -27.84
C ARG A 110 18.91 -7.54 -27.66
N GLU A 111 19.65 -7.10 -28.67
CA GLU A 111 21.09 -6.88 -28.52
C GLU A 111 21.29 -5.64 -27.64
N ALA A 112 22.24 -5.68 -26.71
CA ALA A 112 22.52 -4.56 -25.82
C ALA A 112 22.78 -3.28 -26.65
N SER A 113 21.95 -2.25 -26.46
CA SER A 113 22.13 -0.96 -27.13
C SER A 113 23.26 -0.18 -26.43
N GLU A 114 23.89 0.76 -27.13
CA GLU A 114 24.86 1.68 -26.52
C GLU A 114 24.18 2.69 -25.55
N GLU A 115 22.85 2.80 -25.61
CA GLU A 115 22.02 3.75 -24.85
C GLU A 115 21.39 3.14 -23.57
N GLY A 116 21.63 1.86 -23.30
CA GLY A 116 21.18 1.16 -22.08
C GLY A 116 19.81 0.47 -22.23
N ASP A 117 19.50 -0.43 -21.30
CA ASP A 117 18.27 -1.24 -21.36
C ASP A 117 16.99 -0.49 -21.00
N GLU A 118 17.11 0.77 -20.53
CA GLU A 118 16.02 1.61 -20.02
C GLU A 118 15.12 2.20 -21.12
N GLU A 119 15.51 2.15 -22.40
CA GLU A 119 14.62 2.51 -23.50
C GLU A 119 13.62 1.38 -23.79
N GLY A 120 12.33 1.74 -23.93
CA GLY A 120 11.25 0.83 -24.30
C GLY A 120 11.50 0.06 -25.60
N PHE A 121 10.91 -1.13 -25.73
CA PHE A 121 10.99 -1.90 -26.97
C PHE A 121 10.34 -1.17 -28.14
N SER A 122 11.07 -1.00 -29.25
CA SER A 122 10.50 -0.45 -30.48
C SER A 122 9.66 -1.49 -31.24
N LEU A 123 8.90 -1.03 -32.24
CA LEU A 123 8.18 -1.92 -33.16
C LEU A 123 9.13 -2.92 -33.84
N LEU A 124 10.33 -2.46 -34.23
CA LEU A 124 11.33 -3.30 -34.90
C LEU A 124 11.90 -4.33 -33.92
N ASP A 125 12.16 -3.94 -32.67
CA ASP A 125 12.67 -4.86 -31.65
C ASP A 125 11.70 -6.01 -31.39
N LEU A 126 10.40 -5.70 -31.24
CA LEU A 126 9.38 -6.75 -31.06
C LEU A 126 9.29 -7.68 -32.27
N GLN A 127 9.42 -7.14 -33.48
CA GLN A 127 9.42 -7.96 -34.69
C GLN A 127 10.65 -8.87 -34.76
N GLN A 128 11.83 -8.37 -34.42
CA GLN A 128 13.07 -9.14 -34.39
C GLN A 128 13.07 -10.19 -33.27
N ALA A 129 12.58 -9.83 -32.08
CA ALA A 129 12.42 -10.71 -30.94
C ALA A 129 11.52 -11.91 -31.29
N ALA A 130 10.36 -11.65 -31.90
CA ALA A 130 9.49 -12.69 -32.41
C ALA A 130 10.23 -13.62 -33.39
N GLY A 131 11.02 -13.04 -34.31
CA GLY A 131 11.86 -13.80 -35.26
C GLY A 131 12.89 -14.70 -34.58
N LYS A 132 13.60 -14.19 -33.57
CA LYS A 132 14.57 -14.95 -32.76
C LYS A 132 13.90 -16.08 -31.98
N LEU A 133 12.63 -15.90 -31.59
CA LEU A 133 11.78 -16.92 -30.96
C LEU A 133 11.09 -17.85 -31.98
N GLY A 134 11.48 -17.80 -33.25
CA GLY A 134 11.00 -18.69 -34.30
C GLY A 134 9.62 -18.34 -34.86
N ARG A 135 9.17 -17.09 -34.68
CA ARG A 135 7.87 -16.58 -35.13
C ARG A 135 8.02 -15.54 -36.21
N ARG A 136 7.15 -15.59 -37.22
CA ARG A 136 7.03 -14.54 -38.22
C ARG A 136 6.05 -13.48 -37.71
N ALA A 137 6.57 -12.31 -37.36
CA ALA A 137 5.78 -11.15 -36.97
C ALA A 137 5.70 -10.12 -38.11
N GLU A 138 4.53 -9.51 -38.31
CA GLU A 138 4.33 -8.40 -39.24
C GLU A 138 3.53 -7.27 -38.59
N TRP A 139 4.10 -6.06 -38.62
CA TRP A 139 3.38 -4.83 -38.29
C TRP A 139 2.57 -4.35 -39.49
N ARG A 140 1.34 -3.90 -39.24
CA ARG A 140 0.47 -3.28 -40.25
C ARG A 140 -0.17 -2.03 -39.70
N LYS A 141 -0.28 -1.03 -40.55
CA LYS A 141 -1.10 0.15 -40.31
C LYS A 141 -2.50 -0.12 -40.85
N ILE A 142 -3.52 -0.04 -40.00
CA ILE A 142 -4.90 -0.34 -40.36
C ILE A 142 -5.84 0.81 -40.02
N ALA A 143 -6.89 0.97 -40.83
CA ALA A 143 -7.91 1.97 -40.59
C ALA A 143 -8.77 1.62 -39.35
N PRO A 144 -9.36 2.61 -38.66
CA PRO A 144 -10.11 2.41 -37.43
C PRO A 144 -11.30 1.44 -37.58
N GLU A 145 -11.89 1.40 -38.77
CA GLU A 145 -13.05 0.56 -39.11
C GLU A 145 -12.66 -0.91 -39.35
N ILE A 146 -11.36 -1.18 -39.56
CA ILE A 146 -10.82 -2.53 -39.75
C ILE A 146 -10.51 -3.18 -38.41
N LEU A 147 -10.18 -2.39 -37.38
CA LEU A 147 -9.79 -2.92 -36.06
C LEU A 147 -10.83 -3.91 -35.48
N PRO A 148 -12.16 -3.65 -35.52
CA PRO A 148 -13.16 -4.62 -35.05
C PRO A 148 -13.30 -5.88 -35.90
N ARG A 149 -12.72 -5.91 -37.10
CA ARG A 149 -12.84 -7.03 -38.05
C ARG A 149 -11.68 -8.02 -37.95
N LEU A 150 -10.68 -7.75 -37.10
CA LEU A 150 -9.56 -8.65 -36.89
C LEU A 150 -10.04 -9.96 -36.26
N SER A 151 -9.69 -11.09 -36.88
CA SER A 151 -10.15 -12.43 -36.49
C SER A 151 -9.17 -13.21 -35.62
N GLN A 152 -8.09 -12.56 -35.18
CA GLN A 152 -7.06 -13.14 -34.33
C GLN A 152 -6.55 -12.09 -33.34
N PRO A 153 -6.04 -12.52 -32.18
CA PRO A 153 -5.34 -11.63 -31.26
C PRO A 153 -4.15 -10.97 -31.95
N VAL A 154 -3.95 -9.69 -31.67
CA VAL A 154 -2.84 -8.88 -32.20
C VAL A 154 -2.29 -8.01 -31.09
N ILE A 155 -1.01 -7.63 -31.18
CA ILE A 155 -0.49 -6.54 -30.37
C ILE A 155 -0.93 -5.23 -31.00
N LEU A 156 -1.48 -4.34 -30.18
CA LEU A 156 -1.93 -3.01 -30.53
C LEU A 156 -1.00 -2.01 -29.84
N LEU A 157 -0.51 -1.03 -30.60
CA LEU A 157 0.13 0.15 -30.02
C LEU A 157 -0.93 1.20 -29.71
N THR A 158 -1.04 1.59 -28.45
CA THR A 158 -1.96 2.62 -27.94
C THR A 158 -1.19 3.84 -27.43
N GLY A 159 -1.88 4.97 -27.20
CA GLY A 159 -1.25 6.16 -26.61
C GLY A 159 -0.17 6.80 -27.47
N LEU A 160 -0.26 6.77 -28.79
CA LEU A 160 0.72 7.42 -29.69
C LEU A 160 0.77 8.95 -29.53
N ASN A 161 -0.28 9.52 -28.95
CA ASN A 161 -0.40 10.93 -28.57
C ASN A 161 0.11 11.21 -27.15
N SER A 162 0.47 10.17 -26.40
CA SER A 162 1.13 10.24 -25.09
C SER A 162 2.65 10.24 -25.27
N PRO A 163 3.42 10.87 -24.37
CA PRO A 163 4.87 10.67 -24.31
C PRO A 163 5.28 9.20 -24.12
N PHE A 164 4.35 8.34 -23.69
CA PHE A 164 4.58 6.92 -23.43
C PHE A 164 3.58 6.05 -24.22
N PRO A 165 3.92 5.66 -25.46
CA PRO A 165 3.15 4.66 -26.20
C PRO A 165 3.17 3.32 -25.46
N HIS A 166 2.05 2.60 -25.46
CA HIS A 166 1.87 1.35 -24.70
C HIS A 166 1.49 0.18 -25.59
N PHE A 167 2.01 -1.01 -25.29
CA PHE A 167 1.68 -2.24 -26.02
C PHE A 167 0.68 -3.07 -25.24
N VAL A 168 -0.44 -3.38 -25.90
CA VAL A 168 -1.48 -4.27 -25.34
C VAL A 168 -1.84 -5.34 -26.35
N VAL A 169 -2.31 -6.50 -25.90
CA VAL A 169 -2.86 -7.52 -26.80
C VAL A 169 -4.36 -7.31 -26.97
N LEU A 170 -4.80 -6.93 -28.16
CA LEU A 170 -6.22 -6.91 -28.51
C LEU A 170 -6.70 -8.34 -28.77
N LYS A 171 -7.62 -8.83 -27.92
CA LYS A 171 -8.27 -10.15 -28.07
C LYS A 171 -9.38 -10.11 -29.12
N GLY A 172 -10.12 -9.00 -29.18
CA GLY A 172 -11.20 -8.77 -30.13
C GLY A 172 -12.26 -7.81 -29.62
N PHE A 173 -13.39 -7.76 -30.33
CA PHE A 173 -14.52 -6.90 -30.01
C PHE A 173 -15.81 -7.69 -29.82
N ARG A 174 -16.66 -7.23 -28.90
CA ARG A 174 -18.04 -7.71 -28.73
C ARG A 174 -18.93 -6.55 -28.29
N ASP A 175 -20.07 -6.36 -28.95
CA ASP A 175 -21.08 -5.37 -28.55
C ASP A 175 -20.51 -3.95 -28.30
N GLN A 176 -19.60 -3.46 -29.17
CA GLN A 176 -18.88 -2.17 -29.03
C GLN A 176 -17.89 -2.08 -27.86
N VAL A 177 -17.50 -3.22 -27.29
CA VAL A 177 -16.49 -3.33 -26.23
C VAL A 177 -15.26 -4.05 -26.80
N ALA A 178 -14.09 -3.42 -26.66
CA ALA A 178 -12.79 -4.04 -26.90
C ALA A 178 -12.37 -4.83 -25.67
N PHE A 179 -11.83 -6.04 -25.88
CA PHE A 179 -11.23 -6.86 -24.84
C PHE A 179 -9.73 -6.91 -25.08
N LEU A 180 -8.96 -6.54 -24.06
CA LEU A 180 -7.50 -6.41 -24.12
C LEU A 180 -6.87 -7.27 -23.02
N ALA A 181 -5.69 -7.82 -23.31
CA ALA A 181 -4.75 -8.28 -22.30
C ALA A 181 -3.62 -7.23 -22.23
N ASP A 182 -3.65 -6.43 -21.19
CA ASP A 182 -2.71 -5.36 -20.90
C ASP A 182 -1.64 -5.88 -19.91
N PRO A 183 -0.34 -5.85 -20.25
CA PRO A 183 0.71 -6.34 -19.35
C PRO A 183 0.77 -5.66 -17.98
N SER A 184 0.24 -4.44 -17.86
CA SER A 184 0.22 -3.66 -16.62
C SER A 184 -1.11 -3.74 -15.86
N ARG A 185 -2.19 -4.15 -16.55
CA ARG A 185 -3.57 -4.11 -16.03
C ARG A 185 -4.32 -5.43 -16.16
N GLY A 186 -3.72 -6.45 -16.76
CA GLY A 186 -4.34 -7.73 -17.05
C GLY A 186 -5.46 -7.67 -18.10
N ASN A 187 -6.44 -8.54 -17.95
CA ASN A 187 -7.60 -8.73 -18.80
C ASN A 187 -8.57 -7.57 -18.58
N ILE A 188 -8.54 -6.59 -19.48
CA ILE A 188 -9.38 -5.41 -19.40
C ILE A 188 -10.39 -5.31 -20.55
N ARG A 189 -11.42 -4.51 -20.34
CA ARG A 189 -12.42 -4.14 -21.35
C ARG A 189 -12.56 -2.63 -21.45
N VAL A 190 -12.67 -2.14 -22.67
CA VAL A 190 -12.74 -0.70 -22.98
C VAL A 190 -13.84 -0.47 -24.02
N LEU A 191 -14.64 0.59 -23.86
CA LEU A 191 -15.61 0.97 -24.89
C LEU A 191 -14.88 1.36 -26.19
N TYR A 192 -15.43 0.98 -27.34
CA TYR A 192 -14.84 1.29 -28.65
C TYR A 192 -14.49 2.77 -28.79
N ASP A 193 -15.43 3.66 -28.49
CA ASP A 193 -15.21 5.11 -28.59
C ASP A 193 -14.08 5.60 -27.67
N ALA A 194 -13.97 5.02 -26.48
CA ALA A 194 -12.90 5.36 -25.54
C ALA A 194 -11.53 4.87 -26.04
N LEU A 195 -11.48 3.67 -26.64
CA LEU A 195 -10.26 3.13 -27.24
C LEU A 195 -9.82 3.96 -28.46
N ILE A 196 -10.75 4.37 -29.33
CA ILE A 196 -10.45 5.24 -30.47
C ILE A 196 -9.89 6.59 -30.00
N ALA A 197 -10.54 7.21 -29.00
CA ALA A 197 -10.10 8.50 -28.45
C ALA A 197 -8.71 8.43 -27.79
N ASP A 198 -8.32 7.26 -27.29
CA ASP A 198 -7.03 7.04 -26.65
C ASP A 198 -5.90 6.78 -27.66
N GLY A 199 -6.17 6.03 -28.73
CA GLY A 199 -5.12 5.58 -29.65
C GLY A 199 -5.00 6.32 -30.98
N ILE A 200 -5.96 7.18 -31.34
CA ILE A 200 -6.00 7.87 -32.64
C ILE A 200 -6.35 9.34 -32.46
N ASP A 201 -5.64 10.20 -33.19
CA ASP A 201 -5.95 11.62 -33.34
C ASP A 201 -5.66 12.12 -34.77
N GLU A 202 -5.69 13.44 -34.97
CA GLU A 202 -5.38 14.05 -36.27
C GLU A 202 -3.94 13.77 -36.75
N GLN A 203 -3.00 13.56 -35.82
CA GLN A 203 -1.59 13.27 -36.12
C GLN A 203 -1.38 11.78 -36.44
N TYR A 204 -2.11 10.88 -35.76
CA TYR A 204 -2.03 9.43 -35.91
C TYR A 204 -3.41 8.83 -36.25
N PRO A 205 -3.92 9.00 -37.49
CA PRO A 205 -5.29 8.64 -37.87
C PRO A 205 -5.55 7.13 -38.04
N ALA A 206 -4.62 6.26 -37.63
CA ALA A 206 -4.70 4.82 -37.89
C ALA A 206 -3.92 4.00 -36.86
N TRP A 207 -4.36 2.76 -36.67
CA TRP A 207 -3.77 1.83 -35.70
C TRP A 207 -2.53 1.13 -36.24
N TYR A 208 -1.57 0.90 -35.36
CA TYR A 208 -0.42 0.04 -35.61
C TYR A 208 -0.65 -1.29 -34.88
N VAL A 209 -0.77 -2.36 -35.65
CA VAL A 209 -1.04 -3.72 -35.14
C VAL A 209 0.04 -4.68 -35.57
N MET A 210 0.47 -5.55 -34.65
CA MET A 210 1.37 -6.67 -34.96
C MET A 210 0.61 -7.99 -34.85
N ALA A 211 0.74 -8.81 -35.88
CA ALA A 211 0.29 -10.19 -35.85
C ALA A 211 1.50 -11.12 -35.94
N ILE A 212 1.41 -12.28 -35.28
CA ILE A 212 2.35 -13.39 -35.48
C ILE A 212 1.67 -14.52 -36.27
N ASP A 213 2.48 -15.41 -36.84
CA ASP A 213 2.00 -16.60 -37.51
C ASP A 213 1.40 -17.59 -36.52
N THR A 214 0.10 -17.86 -36.66
CA THR A 214 -0.63 -18.80 -35.80
C THR A 214 -1.03 -20.06 -36.57
N PRO A 215 -0.93 -21.26 -35.99
CA PRO A 215 -1.46 -22.48 -36.60
C PRO A 215 -2.97 -22.40 -36.85
N VAL A 216 -3.46 -22.96 -37.97
CA VAL A 216 -4.86 -22.81 -38.42
C VAL A 216 -5.88 -23.51 -37.49
N ASN A 217 -5.47 -24.51 -36.71
CA ASN A 217 -6.38 -25.40 -35.97
C ASN A 217 -6.52 -25.14 -34.45
N ASP A 218 -5.66 -24.30 -33.86
CA ASP A 218 -5.54 -24.23 -32.38
C ASP A 218 -6.31 -23.07 -31.73
N LYS A 219 -7.11 -22.34 -32.51
CA LYS A 219 -7.93 -21.20 -32.04
C LYS A 219 -8.94 -21.55 -30.93
N LYS A 220 -9.18 -22.83 -30.65
CA LYS A 220 -10.29 -23.30 -29.79
C LYS A 220 -9.94 -23.48 -28.30
N ARG A 221 -8.68 -23.33 -27.90
CA ARG A 221 -8.25 -23.60 -26.51
C ARG A 221 -7.62 -22.42 -25.77
N SER A 222 -7.41 -21.29 -26.43
CA SER A 222 -6.76 -20.13 -25.83
C SER A 222 -7.78 -19.11 -25.32
N SER A 223 -7.50 -18.56 -24.14
CA SER A 223 -8.23 -17.45 -23.49
C SER A 223 -8.03 -16.09 -24.17
N LEU A 224 -7.11 -15.97 -25.13
CA LEU A 224 -6.99 -14.79 -25.98
C LEU A 224 -8.08 -14.75 -27.06
N TYR A 225 -8.68 -15.89 -27.40
CA TYR A 225 -9.82 -15.93 -28.31
C TYR A 225 -11.11 -15.82 -27.49
N LEU A 226 -11.87 -14.75 -27.72
CA LEU A 226 -13.15 -14.52 -27.04
C LEU A 226 -14.13 -15.66 -27.34
N SER A 227 -14.25 -16.59 -26.40
CA SER A 227 -15.18 -17.72 -26.42
C SER A 227 -16.12 -17.61 -25.22
N GLY A 228 -17.38 -18.02 -25.35
CA GLY A 228 -18.40 -17.89 -24.29
C GLY A 228 -19.45 -16.81 -24.55
N ALA A 229 -20.34 -16.55 -23.59
CA ALA A 229 -21.37 -15.52 -23.68
C ALA A 229 -20.81 -14.13 -23.26
N THR A 230 -21.48 -13.03 -23.63
CA THR A 230 -21.05 -11.69 -23.22
C THR A 230 -21.05 -11.54 -21.69
N SER A 231 -21.98 -12.19 -20.98
CA SER A 231 -22.00 -12.22 -19.50
C SER A 231 -20.70 -12.74 -18.90
N ASP A 232 -20.17 -13.82 -19.44
CA ASP A 232 -19.00 -14.51 -18.88
C ASP A 232 -17.71 -13.68 -19.11
N LEU A 233 -17.68 -12.91 -20.20
CA LEU A 233 -16.59 -11.98 -20.49
C LEU A 233 -16.60 -10.76 -19.57
N ILE A 234 -17.76 -10.36 -19.07
CA ILE A 234 -17.89 -9.24 -18.12
C ILE A 234 -17.29 -9.59 -16.76
N ASP A 235 -17.41 -10.85 -16.36
CA ASP A 235 -16.91 -11.35 -15.07
C ASP A 235 -15.40 -11.64 -15.08
N THR A 236 -14.79 -11.73 -16.28
CA THR A 236 -13.37 -12.09 -16.47
C THR A 236 -12.52 -10.96 -17.04
N HIS A 237 -13.13 -9.89 -17.56
CA HIS A 237 -12.43 -8.75 -18.13
C HIS A 237 -12.88 -7.46 -17.45
N PHE A 238 -11.96 -6.88 -16.71
CA PHE A 238 -12.20 -5.76 -15.81
C PHE A 238 -12.18 -4.44 -16.56
N THR A 239 -12.87 -3.40 -16.08
CA THR A 239 -12.65 -2.05 -16.62
C THR A 239 -11.23 -1.59 -16.27
N VAL A 240 -10.72 -0.58 -16.99
CA VAL A 240 -9.41 0.02 -16.68
C VAL A 240 -9.35 0.44 -15.22
N GLU A 241 -10.43 1.05 -14.71
CA GLU A 241 -10.50 1.51 -13.32
C GLU A 241 -10.50 0.35 -12.31
N GLN A 242 -11.14 -0.78 -12.63
CA GLN A 242 -11.10 -1.98 -11.79
C GLN A 242 -9.67 -2.51 -11.68
N ALA A 243 -8.99 -2.67 -12.82
CA ALA A 243 -7.62 -3.14 -12.87
C ALA A 243 -6.65 -2.21 -12.11
N ASP A 244 -6.79 -0.89 -12.30
CA ASP A 244 -5.99 0.10 -11.59
C ASP A 244 -6.24 0.05 -10.07
N ILE A 245 -7.46 -0.26 -9.62
CA ILE A 245 -7.82 -0.39 -8.20
C ILE A 245 -7.32 -1.72 -7.59
N ILE A 246 -7.37 -2.81 -8.35
CA ILE A 246 -6.86 -4.13 -7.91
C ILE A 246 -5.34 -4.09 -7.76
N THR A 247 -4.64 -3.38 -8.65
CA THR A 247 -3.18 -3.23 -8.62
C THR A 247 -2.68 -2.15 -7.65
N LEU A 248 -3.57 -1.52 -6.88
CA LEU A 248 -3.25 -0.35 -6.06
C LEU A 248 -2.68 -0.75 -4.69
N VAL A 249 -1.45 -1.24 -4.68
CA VAL A 249 -0.55 -1.03 -3.53
C VAL A 249 -0.23 0.47 -3.52
N THR A 250 -0.28 1.08 -2.34
CA THR A 250 -0.05 2.52 -2.09
C THR A 250 1.41 2.92 -2.32
N ILE A 251 1.94 2.67 -3.50
CA ILE A 251 3.20 3.22 -3.99
C ILE A 251 2.89 3.91 -5.31
N ALA A 252 3.36 5.14 -5.42
CA ALA A 252 3.20 5.90 -6.65
C ALA A 252 4.00 5.23 -7.76
N ARG A 253 3.35 4.95 -8.90
CA ARG A 253 4.05 4.46 -10.10
C ARG A 253 5.11 5.47 -10.55
N PRO A 254 6.11 5.06 -11.34
CA PRO A 254 7.10 5.96 -11.90
C PRO A 254 6.44 7.17 -12.55
N ASN A 255 6.93 8.37 -12.22
CA ASN A 255 6.40 9.64 -12.72
C ASN A 255 4.95 9.97 -12.34
N GLN A 256 4.32 9.18 -11.47
CA GLN A 256 3.01 9.45 -10.93
C GLN A 256 3.11 10.37 -9.71
N LEU A 257 2.28 11.42 -9.71
CA LEU A 257 2.16 12.41 -8.65
C LEU A 257 0.82 12.24 -7.95
N PHE A 258 0.86 12.05 -6.64
CA PHE A 258 -0.32 12.13 -5.78
C PHE A 258 -0.29 13.42 -4.97
N MET A 259 -1.42 14.11 -4.93
CA MET A 259 -1.65 15.22 -4.02
C MET A 259 -2.94 14.97 -3.25
N THR A 260 -2.84 14.79 -1.94
CA THR A 260 -3.99 14.47 -1.09
C THR A 260 -4.25 15.58 -0.10
N TYR A 261 -5.49 16.07 -0.06
CA TYR A 261 -5.98 16.93 1.00
C TYR A 261 -6.99 16.18 1.86
N GLY A 262 -6.70 16.06 3.16
CA GLY A 262 -7.55 15.42 4.15
C GLY A 262 -8.14 16.41 5.13
N TYR A 263 -9.43 16.26 5.43
CA TYR A 263 -10.09 16.93 6.55
C TYR A 263 -10.72 15.92 7.49
N ARG A 264 -10.50 16.07 8.80
CA ARG A 264 -11.03 15.17 9.82
C ARG A 264 -11.58 15.96 10.99
N VAL A 265 -12.76 15.56 11.47
CA VAL A 265 -13.33 16.02 12.74
C VAL A 265 -13.30 14.89 13.76
N SER A 266 -13.10 15.22 15.03
CA SER A 266 -13.02 14.25 16.10
C SER A 266 -13.82 14.68 17.33
N HIS A 267 -14.36 13.69 18.03
CA HIS A 267 -15.05 13.88 19.29
C HIS A 267 -14.63 12.81 20.28
N GLY A 268 -14.02 13.25 21.38
CA GLY A 268 -13.49 12.39 22.42
C GLY A 268 -14.24 12.50 23.73
N ARG A 269 -14.24 11.41 24.49
CA ARG A 269 -14.74 11.40 25.86
C ARG A 269 -13.92 10.44 26.71
N ASN A 270 -13.47 10.94 27.86
CA ASN A 270 -12.88 10.11 28.90
C ASN A 270 -13.54 10.39 30.25
N ALA A 271 -13.64 9.38 31.10
CA ALA A 271 -14.17 9.49 32.46
C ALA A 271 -13.16 8.89 33.44
N THR A 272 -12.51 9.75 34.23
CA THR A 272 -11.48 9.36 35.19
C THR A 272 -11.83 9.95 36.55
N ASN A 273 -11.87 9.12 37.60
CA ASN A 273 -12.08 9.55 38.99
C ASN A 273 -13.30 10.47 39.20
N GLY A 274 -14.41 10.22 38.48
CA GLY A 274 -15.65 11.01 38.58
C GLY A 274 -15.68 12.29 37.72
N PHE A 275 -14.57 12.66 37.07
CA PHE A 275 -14.52 13.78 36.12
C PHE A 275 -14.71 13.26 34.69
N THR A 276 -15.62 13.89 33.95
CA THR A 276 -15.76 13.64 32.51
C THR A 276 -15.04 14.75 31.75
N VAL A 277 -14.04 14.37 30.97
CA VAL A 277 -13.38 15.23 29.98
C VAL A 277 -13.93 14.91 28.61
N LYS A 278 -14.29 15.94 27.85
CA LYS A 278 -14.68 15.83 26.45
C LYS A 278 -13.68 16.57 25.58
N SER A 279 -13.43 16.06 24.39
CA SER A 279 -12.67 16.79 23.37
C SER A 279 -13.48 16.96 22.11
N ARG A 280 -13.20 18.05 21.40
CA ARG A 280 -13.61 18.28 20.04
C ARG A 280 -12.39 18.75 19.27
N GLY A 281 -12.05 18.05 18.21
CA GLY A 281 -10.94 18.45 17.36
C GLY A 281 -11.32 18.49 15.89
N ASP A 282 -10.48 19.19 15.15
CA ASP A 282 -10.45 19.20 13.70
C ASP A 282 -9.00 19.17 13.24
N ALA A 283 -8.77 18.50 12.12
CA ALA A 283 -7.46 18.31 11.56
C ALA A 283 -7.50 18.44 10.04
N HIS A 284 -6.46 19.05 9.50
CA HIS A 284 -6.20 19.22 8.09
C HIS A 284 -4.87 18.54 7.76
N ASN A 285 -4.84 17.81 6.66
CA ASN A 285 -3.62 17.21 6.15
C ASN A 285 -3.45 17.55 4.67
N LEU A 286 -2.22 17.82 4.27
CA LEU A 286 -1.85 17.98 2.87
C LEU A 286 -0.62 17.12 2.61
N ASP A 287 -0.77 16.10 1.78
CA ASP A 287 0.28 15.16 1.41
C ASP A 287 0.59 15.29 -0.08
N VAL A 288 1.86 15.16 -0.42
CA VAL A 288 2.34 15.06 -1.79
C VAL A 288 3.31 13.89 -1.87
N SER A 289 3.12 13.03 -2.87
CA SER A 289 4.06 11.94 -3.13
C SER A 289 4.27 11.72 -4.62
N TYR A 290 5.43 11.17 -4.96
CA TYR A 290 5.91 11.04 -6.32
C TYR A 290 6.74 9.76 -6.47
N GLY A 291 6.43 8.98 -7.51
CA GLY A 291 7.19 7.78 -7.86
C GLY A 291 8.51 8.14 -8.57
N ILE A 292 9.63 7.77 -7.97
CA ILE A 292 10.99 7.95 -8.50
C ILE A 292 11.57 6.57 -8.84
N GLY A 293 11.18 6.03 -9.99
CA GLY A 293 11.58 4.68 -10.42
C GLY A 293 10.54 3.62 -10.08
N ASP A 294 10.76 2.41 -10.59
CA ASP A 294 9.76 1.33 -10.73
C ASP A 294 9.15 0.87 -9.40
N ASP A 295 9.90 1.00 -8.31
CA ASP A 295 9.56 0.49 -6.98
C ASP A 295 9.66 1.56 -5.87
N THR A 296 10.02 2.80 -6.21
CA THR A 296 10.44 3.78 -5.21
C THR A 296 9.53 4.99 -5.21
N GLU A 297 9.01 5.34 -4.03
CA GLU A 297 8.20 6.54 -3.82
C GLU A 297 8.88 7.47 -2.82
N VAL A 298 8.84 8.77 -3.09
CA VAL A 298 9.15 9.79 -2.10
C VAL A 298 7.96 10.69 -1.90
N GLY A 299 7.84 11.22 -0.69
CA GLY A 299 6.78 12.17 -0.43
C GLY A 299 6.98 12.90 0.87
N GLY A 300 5.96 13.67 1.21
CA GLY A 300 5.89 14.39 2.45
C GLY A 300 4.55 15.05 2.62
N GLY A 301 4.29 15.49 3.84
CA GLY A 301 3.05 16.15 4.16
C GLY A 301 3.19 17.15 5.28
N VAL A 302 2.17 18.00 5.37
CA VAL A 302 1.98 18.92 6.47
C VAL A 302 0.59 18.70 7.05
N SER A 303 0.53 18.58 8.36
CA SER A 303 -0.71 18.47 9.09
C SER A 303 -0.85 19.58 10.11
N TYR A 304 -2.09 20.01 10.30
CA TYR A 304 -2.51 20.95 11.33
C TYR A 304 -3.68 20.35 12.08
N SER A 305 -3.66 20.43 13.41
CA SER A 305 -4.79 19.99 14.21
C SER A 305 -5.06 20.95 15.35
N ASP A 306 -6.34 21.22 15.58
CA ASP A 306 -6.83 21.96 16.73
C ASP A 306 -7.71 21.04 17.55
N THR A 307 -7.53 21.03 18.87
CA THR A 307 -8.37 20.27 19.80
C THR A 307 -8.74 21.12 20.99
N THR A 308 -10.04 21.23 21.25
CA THR A 308 -10.59 21.87 22.45
C THR A 308 -11.00 20.80 23.45
N TYR A 309 -10.50 20.90 24.67
CA TYR A 309 -10.82 20.05 25.81
C TYR A 309 -11.74 20.80 26.77
N SER A 310 -12.78 20.13 27.26
CA SER A 310 -13.73 20.67 28.23
C SER A 310 -13.96 19.66 29.36
N ALA A 311 -13.98 20.16 30.59
CA ALA A 311 -14.28 19.37 31.78
C ALA A 311 -15.24 20.16 32.69
N SER A 312 -16.17 19.46 33.35
CA SER A 312 -17.16 20.12 34.20
C SER A 312 -16.49 20.85 35.36
N GLY A 313 -16.72 22.16 35.48
CA GLY A 313 -16.12 23.02 36.51
C GLY A 313 -14.75 23.61 36.14
N PHE A 314 -14.23 23.38 34.93
CA PHE A 314 -12.96 23.93 34.46
C PHE A 314 -13.16 24.75 33.18
N SER A 315 -12.27 25.72 32.94
CA SER A 315 -12.22 26.45 31.68
C SER A 315 -11.80 25.53 30.54
N GLU A 316 -12.30 25.80 29.34
CA GLU A 316 -11.87 25.09 28.14
C GLU A 316 -10.38 25.32 27.88
N VAL A 317 -9.68 24.26 27.48
CA VAL A 317 -8.26 24.30 27.10
C VAL A 317 -8.16 23.97 25.61
N LYS A 318 -7.42 24.78 24.86
CA LYS A 318 -7.15 24.53 23.44
C LYS A 318 -5.71 24.08 23.28
N ALA A 319 -5.51 23.03 22.50
CA ALA A 319 -4.22 22.58 22.03
C ALA A 319 -4.22 22.64 20.50
N SER A 320 -3.11 23.07 19.92
CA SER A 320 -2.93 23.19 18.48
C SER A 320 -1.58 22.62 18.12
N ASN A 321 -1.53 21.75 17.12
CA ASN A 321 -0.29 21.14 16.68
C ASN A 321 -0.10 21.29 15.17
N ARG A 322 1.17 21.45 14.78
CA ARG A 322 1.63 21.44 13.39
C ARG A 322 2.71 20.39 13.26
N ASN A 323 2.53 19.49 12.31
CA ASN A 323 3.51 18.47 12.00
C ASN A 323 3.87 18.51 10.52
N ALA A 324 5.14 18.34 10.21
CA ALA A 324 5.64 18.19 8.86
C ALA A 324 6.45 16.91 8.77
N TYR A 325 6.33 16.16 7.69
CA TYR A 325 7.07 14.92 7.51
C TYR A 325 7.50 14.71 6.07
N LEU A 326 8.58 13.96 5.92
CA LEU A 326 9.11 13.46 4.66
C LEU A 326 9.23 11.95 4.78
N PHE A 327 8.98 11.24 3.69
CA PHE A 327 9.17 9.81 3.63
C PHE A 327 9.77 9.36 2.29
N VAL A 328 10.37 8.18 2.35
CA VAL A 328 10.76 7.40 1.18
C VAL A 328 10.32 5.97 1.43
N SER A 329 9.79 5.33 0.39
CA SER A 329 9.37 3.93 0.40
C SER A 329 9.88 3.19 -0.82
N TRP A 330 10.11 1.89 -0.64
CA TRP A 330 10.57 0.94 -1.64
C TRP A 330 9.65 -0.27 -1.62
N ASP A 331 9.06 -0.61 -2.75
CA ASP A 331 8.31 -1.85 -2.97
C ASP A 331 9.25 -3.00 -3.33
N PHE A 332 8.88 -4.20 -2.93
CA PHE A 332 9.60 -5.40 -3.33
C PHE A 332 8.57 -6.50 -3.57
N ASP A 333 8.45 -6.93 -4.82
CA ASP A 333 7.69 -8.12 -5.17
C ASP A 333 8.45 -9.38 -4.74
N LEU A 334 7.74 -10.32 -4.12
CA LEU A 334 8.29 -11.59 -3.69
C LEU A 334 7.85 -12.69 -4.65
N ASP A 335 8.48 -12.76 -5.82
CA ASP A 335 8.20 -13.69 -6.94
C ASP A 335 8.05 -15.18 -6.53
N ALA A 336 8.60 -15.58 -5.38
CA ALA A 336 8.57 -16.95 -4.89
C ALA A 336 7.37 -17.27 -3.96
N LEU A 337 6.50 -16.31 -3.66
CA LEU A 337 5.47 -16.41 -2.61
C LEU A 337 4.06 -15.97 -3.05
N ASP A 338 3.62 -16.35 -4.26
CA ASP A 338 2.22 -16.22 -4.73
C ASP A 338 1.56 -14.86 -4.38
N ASP A 339 1.91 -13.79 -5.13
CA ASP A 339 1.33 -12.45 -5.03
C ASP A 339 1.47 -11.74 -3.67
N MET A 340 2.61 -11.98 -3.01
CA MET A 340 3.03 -11.25 -1.83
C MET A 340 4.09 -10.21 -2.16
N GLY A 341 4.01 -9.05 -1.51
CA GLY A 341 4.99 -7.98 -1.62
C GLY A 341 5.31 -7.34 -0.27
N VAL A 342 6.41 -6.59 -0.24
CA VAL A 342 6.86 -5.87 0.95
C VAL A 342 7.24 -4.44 0.60
N VAL A 343 6.58 -3.48 1.26
CA VAL A 343 7.00 -2.07 1.23
C VAL A 343 7.87 -1.76 2.44
N LEU A 344 9.10 -1.33 2.21
CA LEU A 344 9.95 -0.74 3.24
C LEU A 344 9.83 0.78 3.19
N GLY A 345 9.70 1.43 4.34
CA GLY A 345 9.54 2.87 4.42
C GLY A 345 10.44 3.49 5.48
N SER A 346 10.97 4.67 5.20
CA SER A 346 11.65 5.53 6.17
C SER A 346 10.95 6.88 6.24
N THR A 347 10.87 7.46 7.44
CA THR A 347 10.15 8.72 7.66
C THR A 347 10.95 9.64 8.56
N LEU A 348 10.97 10.92 8.25
CA LEU A 348 11.50 11.98 9.12
C LEU A 348 10.37 12.96 9.38
N SER A 349 10.04 13.22 10.65
CA SER A 349 8.95 14.13 11.01
C SER A 349 9.38 15.16 12.05
N HIS A 350 8.79 16.35 11.95
CA HIS A 350 8.98 17.46 12.89
C HIS A 350 7.64 17.89 13.47
N ASP A 351 7.58 18.02 14.79
CA ASP A 351 6.42 18.49 15.53
C ASP A 351 6.72 19.85 16.18
N ASP A 352 5.92 20.87 15.86
CA ASP A 352 6.15 22.25 16.28
C ASP A 352 5.75 22.48 17.75
N GLU A 353 4.67 21.84 18.22
CA GLU A 353 4.20 21.98 19.60
C GLU A 353 5.27 21.47 20.58
N TYR A 354 5.88 20.34 20.27
CA TYR A 354 6.89 19.71 21.12
C TYR A 354 8.33 20.06 20.74
N LYS A 355 8.53 20.75 19.61
CA LYS A 355 9.86 20.99 19.01
C LYS A 355 10.66 19.69 18.94
N ALA A 356 10.00 18.65 18.44
CA ALA A 356 10.55 17.30 18.36
C ALA A 356 10.92 16.96 16.92
N LEU A 357 11.99 16.20 16.76
CA LEU A 357 12.37 15.59 15.48
C LEU A 357 12.41 14.08 15.64
N ASP A 358 11.62 13.38 14.85
CA ASP A 358 11.47 11.92 14.91
C ASP A 358 11.97 11.27 13.63
N LEU A 359 12.65 10.14 13.77
CA LEU A 359 13.04 9.27 12.67
C LEU A 359 12.31 7.94 12.82
N GLY A 360 11.65 7.53 11.74
CA GLY A 360 10.86 6.31 11.66
C GLY A 360 11.34 5.36 10.57
N ALA A 361 11.10 4.08 10.80
CA ALA A 361 11.21 3.02 9.81
C ALA A 361 9.96 2.14 9.87
N SER A 362 9.55 1.58 8.73
CA SER A 362 8.40 0.70 8.63
C SER A 362 8.61 -0.39 7.59
N ALA A 363 7.94 -1.51 7.79
CA ALA A 363 7.84 -2.60 6.83
C ALA A 363 6.37 -3.02 6.75
N LEU A 364 5.78 -2.92 5.57
CA LEU A 364 4.43 -3.36 5.24
C LEU A 364 4.55 -4.63 4.39
N ALA A 365 4.19 -5.77 4.94
CA ALA A 365 3.90 -6.93 4.12
C ALA A 365 2.44 -6.84 3.65
N TYR A 366 2.21 -7.21 2.40
CA TYR A 366 0.87 -7.36 1.86
C TYR A 366 0.82 -8.62 1.00
N GLY A 367 -0.39 -9.10 0.79
CA GLY A 367 -0.62 -10.18 -0.14
C GLY A 367 -2.09 -10.21 -0.54
N SER A 368 -2.32 -10.68 -1.75
CA SER A 368 -3.66 -10.86 -2.26
C SER A 368 -4.27 -12.17 -1.75
N THR A 369 -5.58 -12.16 -1.54
CA THR A 369 -6.39 -13.36 -1.30
C THR A 369 -7.72 -13.19 -2.02
N ASP A 370 -8.48 -14.27 -2.16
CA ASP A 370 -9.84 -14.27 -2.71
C ASP A 370 -10.78 -13.22 -2.08
N PHE A 371 -10.53 -12.80 -0.83
CA PHE A 371 -11.41 -11.88 -0.10
C PHE A 371 -11.05 -10.40 -0.32
N GLY A 372 -9.83 -10.14 -0.76
CA GLY A 372 -9.19 -8.83 -0.75
C GLY A 372 -7.72 -8.94 -0.35
N GLN A 373 -7.01 -7.83 -0.45
CA GLN A 373 -5.61 -7.75 -0.06
C GLN A 373 -5.52 -7.62 1.46
N TRP A 374 -4.76 -8.49 2.11
CA TRP A 374 -4.40 -8.30 3.51
C TRP A 374 -3.14 -7.45 3.60
N MET A 375 -3.00 -6.74 4.71
CA MET A 375 -1.86 -5.87 4.92
C MET A 375 -1.44 -5.90 6.37
N ALA A 376 -0.13 -6.02 6.61
CA ALA A 376 0.46 -6.06 7.93
C ALA A 376 1.68 -5.14 7.97
N ARG A 377 1.59 -4.04 8.73
CA ARG A 377 2.70 -3.07 8.89
C ARG A 377 3.27 -3.15 10.29
N GLY A 378 4.57 -3.34 10.39
CA GLY A 378 5.33 -2.97 11.59
C GLY A 378 5.98 -1.61 11.36
N SER A 379 5.90 -0.71 12.35
CA SER A 379 6.69 0.51 12.32
C SER A 379 7.32 0.81 13.67
N PHE A 380 8.44 1.50 13.61
CA PHE A 380 9.18 1.98 14.76
C PHE A 380 9.60 3.41 14.51
N TYR A 381 9.48 4.28 15.51
CA TYR A 381 10.07 5.60 15.49
C TYR A 381 10.87 5.86 16.76
N ARG A 382 11.85 6.75 16.60
CA ARG A 382 12.69 7.28 17.68
C ARG A 382 12.77 8.78 17.57
N LYS A 383 12.56 9.46 18.69
CA LYS A 383 12.82 10.89 18.84
C LYS A 383 14.33 11.15 18.91
N ILE A 384 14.84 12.01 18.05
CA ILE A 384 16.28 12.33 17.93
C ILE A 384 16.61 13.67 18.59
N GLU A 385 15.75 14.68 18.43
CA GLU A 385 15.89 15.98 19.09
C GLU A 385 14.59 16.36 19.81
N GLU A 386 14.74 17.00 20.97
CA GLU A 386 13.63 17.54 21.77
C GLU A 386 14.13 18.76 22.55
N ARG A 387 13.42 19.89 22.46
CA ARG A 387 13.81 21.14 23.16
C ARG A 387 12.91 21.53 24.32
N ALA A 388 11.70 20.98 24.41
CA ALA A 388 10.80 21.24 25.52
C ALA A 388 11.11 20.28 26.69
N PRO A 389 11.21 20.75 27.94
CA PRO A 389 11.40 19.88 29.09
C PRO A 389 10.07 19.19 29.41
N GLY A 390 9.99 17.90 29.12
CA GLY A 390 8.84 17.09 29.50
C GLY A 390 9.19 15.62 29.48
N ASP A 391 9.51 15.10 30.66
CA ASP A 391 9.55 13.68 31.04
C ASP A 391 8.21 12.93 30.79
N ALA A 392 7.37 13.43 29.87
CA ALA A 392 5.99 13.02 29.62
C ALA A 392 5.77 12.50 28.19
N LEU A 393 6.71 12.70 27.26
CA LEU A 393 6.54 12.30 25.86
C LEU A 393 7.26 10.99 25.55
N PRO A 394 6.71 10.15 24.64
CA PRO A 394 7.37 8.94 24.21
C PRO A 394 8.70 9.25 23.51
N LYS A 395 9.78 8.58 23.90
CA LYS A 395 11.05 8.63 23.16
C LYS A 395 11.10 7.63 22.01
N TYR A 396 10.33 6.56 22.15
CA TYR A 396 10.21 5.50 21.16
C TYR A 396 8.74 5.13 21.04
N GLY A 397 8.32 4.82 19.82
CA GLY A 397 7.04 4.16 19.61
C GLY A 397 7.16 3.04 18.60
N ILE A 398 6.33 2.04 18.81
CA ILE A 398 6.17 0.88 17.94
C ILE A 398 4.70 0.83 17.56
N SER A 399 4.41 0.66 16.27
CA SER A 399 3.05 0.40 15.82
C SER A 399 2.97 -0.89 15.01
N TRP A 400 1.85 -1.57 15.18
CA TRP A 400 1.46 -2.73 14.40
C TRP A 400 0.11 -2.46 13.76
N LEU A 401 0.05 -2.43 12.44
CA LEU A 401 -1.17 -2.31 11.66
C LEU A 401 -1.51 -3.66 11.06
N LEU A 402 -2.76 -4.07 11.20
CA LEU A 402 -3.34 -5.19 10.46
C LEU A 402 -4.59 -4.70 9.75
N GLY A 403 -4.68 -4.93 8.45
CA GLY A 403 -5.76 -4.42 7.64
C GLY A 403 -6.11 -5.29 6.46
N ILE A 404 -7.20 -4.90 5.82
CA ILE A 404 -7.73 -5.48 4.61
C ILE A 404 -8.18 -4.37 3.67
N ASN A 405 -7.90 -4.58 2.39
CA ASN A 405 -8.46 -3.80 1.29
C ASN A 405 -9.39 -4.72 0.51
N LYS A 406 -10.64 -4.29 0.32
CA LYS A 406 -11.68 -5.04 -0.37
C LYS A 406 -12.29 -4.20 -1.47
N PRO A 407 -12.15 -4.57 -2.75
CA PRO A 407 -12.92 -3.97 -3.83
C PRO A 407 -14.43 -4.11 -3.55
N LEU A 408 -15.16 -3.01 -3.58
CA LEU A 408 -16.61 -2.98 -3.32
C LEU A 408 -17.40 -2.81 -4.62
N THR A 409 -16.88 -2.00 -5.54
CA THR A 409 -17.43 -1.78 -6.88
C THR A 409 -16.29 -1.45 -7.86
N ASP A 410 -16.65 -1.28 -9.13
CA ASP A 410 -15.74 -0.94 -10.24
C ASP A 410 -14.92 0.35 -10.03
N ARG A 411 -15.33 1.18 -9.07
CA ARG A 411 -14.67 2.45 -8.76
C ARG A 411 -14.43 2.64 -7.28
N SER A 412 -14.71 1.65 -6.44
CA SER A 412 -14.59 1.81 -5.00
C SER A 412 -13.87 0.68 -4.29
N LEU A 413 -12.99 1.07 -3.38
CA LEU A 413 -12.18 0.19 -2.54
C LEU A 413 -12.50 0.48 -1.09
N GLY A 414 -13.01 -0.51 -0.37
CA GLY A 414 -13.19 -0.46 1.07
C GLY A 414 -11.90 -0.86 1.76
N THR A 415 -11.42 -0.02 2.68
CA THR A 415 -10.25 -0.32 3.49
C THR A 415 -10.68 -0.38 4.96
N PHE A 416 -10.24 -1.41 5.66
CA PHE A 416 -10.39 -1.52 7.11
C PHE A 416 -9.09 -1.95 7.74
N TYR A 417 -8.62 -1.23 8.75
CA TYR A 417 -7.44 -1.62 9.49
C TYR A 417 -7.53 -1.27 10.97
N VAL A 418 -6.82 -2.05 11.77
CA VAL A 418 -6.62 -1.83 13.18
C VAL A 418 -5.14 -1.57 13.42
N THR A 419 -4.83 -0.55 14.22
CA THR A 419 -3.46 -0.25 14.63
C THR A 419 -3.35 -0.40 16.14
N LEU A 420 -2.38 -1.20 16.58
CA LEU A 420 -1.88 -1.22 17.94
C LEU A 420 -0.67 -0.30 18.03
N ASN A 421 -0.70 0.66 18.93
CA ASN A 421 0.42 1.54 19.22
C ASN A 421 0.94 1.28 20.63
N THR A 422 2.26 1.29 20.74
CA THR A 422 3.00 1.08 21.98
C THR A 422 4.05 2.16 22.09
N GLU A 423 3.92 2.97 23.14
CA GLU A 423 4.78 4.13 23.35
C GLU A 423 5.53 3.99 24.67
N ARG A 424 6.81 4.34 24.66
CA ARG A 424 7.67 4.31 25.86
C ARG A 424 8.05 5.72 26.26
N ASN A 425 7.60 6.12 27.44
CA ASN A 425 8.06 7.32 28.13
C ASN A 425 9.22 6.96 29.06
N ASP A 426 10.30 7.74 29.02
CA ASP A 426 11.50 7.51 29.83
C ASP A 426 11.56 8.40 31.08
N GLY A 427 10.57 9.27 31.30
CA GLY A 427 10.56 10.25 32.38
C GLY A 427 9.87 9.80 33.69
N GLU A 428 9.23 8.63 33.70
CA GLU A 428 8.65 8.04 34.93
C GLU A 428 9.56 6.91 35.48
N PRO A 429 9.72 6.80 36.82
CA PRO A 429 10.57 5.78 37.44
C PRO A 429 10.07 4.35 37.24
N ASP A 430 8.78 4.17 36.91
CA ASP A 430 8.20 2.92 36.47
C ASP A 430 8.07 2.94 34.93
N VAL A 431 8.88 2.10 34.27
CA VAL A 431 8.91 1.98 32.80
C VAL A 431 7.65 1.26 32.34
N GLU A 432 6.55 1.99 32.17
CA GLU A 432 5.30 1.44 31.65
C GLU A 432 5.11 1.78 30.18
N PHE A 433 4.87 0.74 29.38
CA PHE A 433 4.44 0.90 28.00
C PHE A 433 2.96 1.28 27.98
N ASN A 434 2.65 2.40 27.33
CA ASN A 434 1.27 2.79 27.10
C ASN A 434 0.79 2.14 25.80
N HIS A 435 -0.27 1.34 25.90
CA HIS A 435 -0.90 0.69 24.74
C HIS A 435 -2.23 1.34 24.40
N TYR A 436 -2.42 1.63 23.12
CA TYR A 436 -3.71 2.03 22.57
C TYR A 436 -3.96 1.47 21.19
N TYR A 437 -5.23 1.47 20.83
CA TYR A 437 -5.74 0.86 19.62
C TYR A 437 -6.50 1.91 18.82
N SER A 438 -6.42 1.82 17.50
CA SER A 438 -7.31 2.52 16.60
C SER A 438 -7.91 1.54 15.60
N ALA A 439 -9.18 1.73 15.27
CA ALA A 439 -9.84 1.04 14.17
C ALA A 439 -10.27 2.10 13.15
N ASN A 440 -9.92 1.90 11.89
CA ASN A 440 -10.22 2.85 10.81
C ASN A 440 -10.91 2.10 9.67
N ALA A 441 -11.95 2.71 9.14
CA ALA A 441 -12.66 2.25 7.96
C ALA A 441 -12.75 3.39 6.95
N SER A 442 -12.49 3.12 5.69
CA SER A 442 -12.63 4.10 4.61
C SER A 442 -13.15 3.45 3.35
N VAL A 443 -13.67 4.28 2.45
CA VAL A 443 -14.04 3.86 1.10
C VAL A 443 -13.36 4.84 0.14
N SER A 444 -12.34 4.39 -0.58
CA SER A 444 -11.82 5.15 -1.72
C SER A 444 -12.80 5.05 -2.87
N TRP A 445 -13.10 6.16 -3.53
CA TRP A 445 -13.97 6.25 -4.68
C TRP A 445 -13.32 7.09 -5.79
N THR A 446 -12.98 6.44 -6.89
CA THR A 446 -12.43 7.09 -8.08
C THR A 446 -13.55 7.79 -8.86
N MET A 447 -13.62 9.11 -8.77
CA MET A 447 -14.61 9.90 -9.51
C MET A 447 -14.30 9.92 -11.01
N ASN A 448 -13.02 10.09 -11.34
CA ASN A 448 -12.47 10.05 -12.69
C ASN A 448 -10.98 9.70 -12.62
N LYS A 449 -10.31 9.60 -13.78
CA LYS A 449 -8.88 9.26 -13.84
C LYS A 449 -8.01 10.12 -12.91
N ARG A 450 -8.34 11.40 -12.68
CA ARG A 450 -7.49 12.33 -11.91
C ARG A 450 -7.92 12.56 -10.46
N VAL A 451 -9.11 12.15 -10.05
CA VAL A 451 -9.67 12.55 -8.75
C VAL A 451 -10.29 11.36 -8.04
N GLN A 452 -9.85 11.14 -6.80
CA GLN A 452 -10.38 10.16 -5.87
C GLN A 452 -10.90 10.86 -4.60
N LEU A 453 -11.99 10.33 -4.05
CA LEU A 453 -12.57 10.74 -2.78
C LEU A 453 -12.48 9.60 -1.78
N ARG A 454 -12.12 9.88 -0.53
CA ARG A 454 -11.98 8.86 0.51
C ARG A 454 -12.64 9.30 1.82
N PRO A 455 -13.96 9.15 1.97
CA PRO A 455 -14.60 9.22 3.27
C PRO A 455 -13.99 8.17 4.22
N SER A 456 -13.76 8.58 5.47
CA SER A 456 -13.20 7.72 6.51
C SER A 456 -13.88 7.91 7.85
N LEU A 457 -13.93 6.82 8.63
CA LEU A 457 -14.35 6.79 10.02
C LEU A 457 -13.23 6.16 10.86
N GLY A 458 -12.96 6.74 12.01
CA GLY A 458 -11.94 6.26 12.94
C GLY A 458 -12.48 6.15 14.36
N TYR A 459 -11.94 5.21 15.11
CA TYR A 459 -12.20 5.09 16.54
C TYR A 459 -10.95 4.69 17.29
N VAL A 460 -10.52 5.53 18.23
CA VAL A 460 -9.38 5.32 19.11
C VAL A 460 -9.87 4.88 20.49
N PHE A 461 -9.25 3.86 21.07
CA PHE A 461 -9.58 3.31 22.39
C PHE A 461 -8.38 2.63 23.05
N GLY A 462 -8.39 2.48 24.37
CA GLY A 462 -7.29 1.86 25.12
C GLY A 462 -7.28 2.30 26.59
N GLY A 463 -6.30 1.81 27.36
CA GLY A 463 -6.25 2.02 28.81
C GLY A 463 -5.91 3.46 29.23
N ARG A 464 -5.03 4.13 28.49
CA ARG A 464 -4.51 5.48 28.79
C ARG A 464 -4.72 6.49 27.66
N VAL A 465 -5.75 6.26 26.84
CA VAL A 465 -6.13 7.21 25.79
C VAL A 465 -7.59 7.60 25.91
N MET A 466 -7.89 8.82 25.52
CA MET A 466 -9.26 9.28 25.40
C MET A 466 -9.95 8.57 24.24
N LYS A 467 -11.08 7.93 24.53
CA LYS A 467 -11.91 7.30 23.49
C LYS A 467 -12.39 8.36 22.53
N THR A 468 -12.00 8.26 21.26
CA THR A 468 -12.20 9.31 20.28
C THR A 468 -12.78 8.73 19.01
N PHE A 469 -13.95 9.22 18.61
CA PHE A 469 -14.52 8.94 17.30
C PHE A 469 -14.10 10.04 16.34
N SER A 470 -13.77 9.69 15.11
CA SER A 470 -13.45 10.63 14.06
C SER A 470 -14.17 10.29 12.76
N ALA A 471 -14.45 11.33 11.99
CA ALA A 471 -14.95 11.23 10.63
C ALA A 471 -14.14 12.17 9.75
N GLY A 472 -13.80 11.74 8.55
CA GLY A 472 -13.00 12.55 7.63
C GLY A 472 -13.33 12.29 6.17
N MET A 473 -12.71 13.11 5.33
CA MET A 473 -12.76 13.02 3.87
C MET A 473 -11.40 13.40 3.34
N ASP A 474 -10.82 12.52 2.54
CA ASP A 474 -9.63 12.85 1.75
C ASP A 474 -10.02 13.06 0.28
N ILE A 475 -9.38 14.02 -0.37
CA ILE A 475 -9.50 14.28 -1.79
C ILE A 475 -8.10 14.14 -2.38
N THR A 476 -7.93 13.15 -3.26
CA THR A 476 -6.65 12.85 -3.88
C THR A 476 -6.70 13.20 -5.36
N TYR A 477 -5.76 14.02 -5.79
CA TYR A 477 -5.47 14.27 -7.19
C TYR A 477 -4.35 13.32 -7.65
N VAL A 478 -4.55 12.69 -8.81
CA VAL A 478 -3.60 11.79 -9.46
C VAL A 478 -3.15 12.40 -10.79
N GLY A 479 -1.89 12.80 -10.86
CA GLY A 479 -1.23 13.34 -12.04
C GLY A 479 -0.07 12.46 -12.49
N GLY A 480 0.42 12.63 -13.72
CA GLY A 480 1.42 11.73 -14.31
C GLY A 480 0.78 10.39 -14.68
N TRP A 481 0.58 10.17 -15.98
CA TRP A 481 -0.09 8.99 -16.54
C TRP A 481 0.75 8.47 -17.69
#